data_AF-A0A4R4M0S9-F1
#
_entry.id   AF-A0A4R4M0S9-F1
#
_cell.length_a   1.000
_cell.length_b   1.000
_cell.length_c   1.000
_cell.angle_alpha   90.00
_cell.angle_beta   90.00
_cell.angle_gamma   90.00
#
_symmetry.space_group_name_H-M   'P 1'
#
loop_
_entity.id
_entity.type
_entity.pdbx_description
1 polymer ?
#
loop_
_entity_poly.entity_id
_entity_poly.type
_entity_poly.pdbx_seq_one_letter_code
_entity_poly.pdbx_strand_id
1 'polypeptide(L)'
;MDLRDATRMILSESAAHPELLRVTRQAHDRLALGQQVAHTDLDWMLREAARKNVYPGLHSRYGAAAFEDMVTVLCHEIDRQAPVAVQRG
;
A
#
# COMPACT_ATOMS: atom_id res chain seq x y z
N MET A 1 4.19 -8.91 -8.77
CA MET A 1 3.39 -7.66 -8.71
C MET A 1 4.34 -6.49 -8.49
N ASP A 2 4.07 -5.30 -9.04
CA ASP A 2 4.86 -4.09 -8.74
C ASP A 2 4.14 -3.18 -7.72
N LEU A 3 4.83 -2.13 -7.24
CA LEU A 3 4.31 -1.22 -6.22
C LEU A 3 3.05 -0.47 -6.69
N ARG A 4 2.95 -0.19 -7.99
CA ARG A 4 1.80 0.50 -8.59
C ARG A 4 0.60 -0.42 -8.61
N ASP A 5 0.77 -1.67 -9.00
CA ASP A 5 -0.29 -2.70 -8.96
C ASP A 5 -0.77 -2.93 -7.54
N ALA A 6 0.14 -3.03 -6.57
CA ALA A 6 -0.21 -3.18 -5.16
C ALA A 6 -1.04 -1.99 -4.64
N THR A 7 -0.62 -0.77 -5.00
CA THR A 7 -1.37 0.46 -4.66
C THR A 7 -2.74 0.51 -5.34
N ARG A 8 -2.82 0.05 -6.59
CA ARG A 8 -4.08 -0.03 -7.36
C ARG A 8 -5.06 -1.02 -6.74
N MET A 9 -4.58 -2.13 -6.18
CA MET A 9 -5.43 -3.10 -5.49
C MET A 9 -6.11 -2.45 -4.29
N ILE A 10 -5.36 -1.79 -3.40
CA ILE A 10 -5.93 -1.02 -2.28
C ILE A 10 -6.93 0.02 -2.80
N LEU A 11 -6.60 0.73 -3.89
CA LEU A 11 -7.46 1.76 -4.47
C LEU A 11 -8.84 1.19 -4.86
N SER A 12 -8.87 -0.03 -5.41
CA SER A 12 -10.11 -0.66 -5.88
C SER A 12 -11.14 -0.91 -4.78
N GLU A 13 -10.68 -1.12 -3.54
CA GLU A 13 -11.53 -1.37 -2.38
C GLU A 13 -11.59 -0.16 -1.42
N SER A 14 -11.02 0.99 -1.83
CA SER A 14 -11.00 2.22 -1.01
C SER A 14 -12.21 3.14 -1.21
N ALA A 15 -13.10 2.84 -2.15
CA ALA A 15 -14.21 3.73 -2.54
C ALA A 15 -15.14 4.11 -1.37
N ALA A 16 -15.29 3.23 -0.37
CA ALA A 16 -16.08 3.48 0.84
C ALA A 16 -15.35 4.34 1.90
N HIS A 17 -14.08 4.69 1.67
CA HIS A 17 -13.21 5.35 2.65
C HIS A 17 -12.54 6.58 2.01
N PRO A 18 -13.16 7.78 2.10
CA PRO A 18 -12.72 8.95 1.35
C PRO A 18 -11.25 9.36 1.57
N GLU A 19 -10.75 9.27 2.80
CA GLU A 19 -9.36 9.61 3.11
C GLU A 19 -8.38 8.59 2.53
N LEU A 20 -8.66 7.30 2.72
CA LEU A 20 -7.86 6.22 2.15
C LEU A 20 -7.86 6.29 0.62
N LEU A 21 -9.02 6.54 0.00
CA LEU A 21 -9.16 6.73 -1.44
C LEU A 21 -8.28 7.88 -1.93
N ARG A 22 -8.30 9.02 -1.24
CA ARG A 22 -7.53 10.21 -1.64
C ARG A 22 -6.02 9.92 -1.62
N VAL A 23 -5.51 9.37 -0.53
CA VAL A 23 -4.07 9.10 -0.38
C VAL A 23 -3.62 7.99 -1.33
N THR A 24 -4.38 6.89 -1.41
CA THR A 24 -4.06 5.78 -2.30
C THR A 24 -4.09 6.19 -3.77
N ARG A 25 -5.04 7.05 -4.17
CA ARG A 25 -5.10 7.60 -5.53
C ARG A 25 -3.89 8.47 -5.82
N GLN A 26 -3.54 9.38 -4.91
CA GLN A 26 -2.38 10.23 -5.06
C GLN A 26 -1.08 9.41 -5.16
N ALA A 27 -0.93 8.36 -4.35
CA ALA A 27 0.19 7.44 -4.43
C ALA A 27 0.23 6.70 -5.78
N HIS A 28 -0.90 6.13 -6.22
CA HIS A 28 -1.00 5.47 -7.52
C HIS A 28 -0.65 6.40 -8.68
N ASP A 29 -1.14 7.64 -8.67
CA ASP A 29 -0.90 8.60 -9.75
C ASP A 29 0.58 9.02 -9.80
N ARG A 30 1.22 9.21 -8.64
CA ARG A 30 2.68 9.45 -8.57
C ARG A 30 3.47 8.26 -9.13
N LEU A 31 3.12 7.03 -8.74
CA LEU A 31 3.76 5.81 -9.23
C LEU A 31 3.56 5.63 -10.74
N ALA A 32 2.37 5.97 -11.26
CA ALA A 32 2.09 5.94 -12.69
C ALA A 32 2.95 6.95 -13.48
N LEU A 33 3.34 8.05 -12.85
CA LEU A 33 4.30 9.04 -13.38
C LEU A 33 5.77 8.63 -13.16
N GLY A 34 6.04 7.45 -12.59
CA GLY A 34 7.39 7.01 -12.24
C GLY A 34 8.01 7.78 -11.07
N GLN A 35 7.21 8.53 -10.30
CA GLN A 35 7.65 9.27 -9.14
C GLN A 35 7.68 8.36 -7.90
N GLN A 36 8.56 8.70 -6.96
CA GLN A 36 8.60 8.04 -5.66
C GLN A 36 7.43 8.50 -4.78
N VAL A 37 6.90 7.56 -4.00
CA VAL A 37 5.94 7.82 -2.93
C VAL A 37 6.67 7.65 -1.61
N ALA A 38 6.48 8.59 -0.68
CA ALA A 38 7.13 8.54 0.62
C ALA A 38 6.67 7.30 1.41
N HIS A 39 7.60 6.63 2.07
CA HIS A 39 7.29 5.47 2.91
C HIS A 39 6.25 5.77 4.00
N THR A 40 6.17 7.00 4.49
CA THR A 40 5.14 7.43 5.45
C THR A 40 3.73 7.34 4.87
N ASP A 41 3.56 7.68 3.59
CA ASP A 41 2.28 7.57 2.90
C ASP A 41 1.93 6.09 2.68
N LEU A 42 2.92 5.27 2.30
CA LEU A 42 2.73 3.82 2.10
C LEU A 42 2.39 3.09 3.41
N ASP A 43 3.10 3.37 4.50
CA ASP A 43 2.82 2.81 5.84
C ASP A 43 1.45 3.27 6.35
N TRP A 44 1.12 4.55 6.19
CA TRP A 44 -0.19 5.07 6.55
C TRP A 44 -1.32 4.36 5.78
N MET A 45 -1.17 4.21 4.46
CA MET A 45 -2.16 3.52 3.62
C MET A 45 -2.39 2.07 4.06
N LEU A 46 -1.31 1.35 4.37
CA LEU A 46 -1.36 -0.05 4.78
C LEU A 46 -2.08 -0.20 6.13
N ARG A 47 -1.73 0.64 7.12
CA ARG A 47 -2.40 0.68 8.42
C ARG A 47 -3.86 1.09 8.30
N GLU A 48 -4.16 2.08 7.47
CA GLU A 48 -5.51 2.60 7.34
C GLU A 48 -6.42 1.61 6.59
N ALA A 49 -5.92 0.93 5.55
CA ALA A 49 -6.63 -0.17 4.89
C ALA A 49 -6.97 -1.31 5.86
N ALA A 50 -6.04 -1.68 6.75
CA ALA A 50 -6.31 -2.65 7.79
C ALA A 50 -7.38 -2.16 8.78
N ARG A 51 -7.27 -0.92 9.27
CA ARG A 51 -8.24 -0.30 10.19
C ARG A 51 -9.65 -0.18 9.62
N LYS A 52 -9.76 0.07 8.32
CA LYS A 52 -11.03 0.21 7.61
C LYS A 52 -11.59 -1.13 7.11
N ASN A 53 -10.94 -2.24 7.45
CA ASN A 53 -11.38 -3.59 7.08
C ASN A 53 -11.44 -3.82 5.56
N VAL A 54 -10.48 -3.25 4.83
CA VAL A 54 -10.36 -3.38 3.36
C VAL A 54 -9.75 -4.73 2.96
N TYR A 55 -8.93 -5.32 3.82
CA TYR A 55 -8.18 -6.55 3.52
C TYR A 55 -9.05 -7.76 3.19
N PRO A 56 -10.17 -8.06 3.88
CA PRO A 56 -11.04 -9.15 3.47
C PRO A 56 -11.63 -8.96 2.07
N GLY A 57 -11.94 -7.72 1.67
CA GLY A 57 -12.40 -7.39 0.32
C GLY A 57 -11.33 -7.69 -0.73
N LEU A 58 -10.09 -7.28 -0.47
CA LEU A 58 -8.95 -7.57 -1.32
C LEU A 58 -8.68 -9.08 -1.43
N HIS A 59 -8.70 -9.79 -0.30
CA HIS A 59 -8.47 -11.22 -0.24
C HIS A 59 -9.56 -12.01 -0.98
N SER A 60 -10.83 -11.62 -0.85
CA SER A 60 -11.95 -12.24 -1.56
C SER A 60 -11.88 -11.99 -3.07
N ARG A 61 -11.50 -10.77 -3.48
CA ARG A 61 -11.48 -10.35 -4.88
C ARG A 61 -10.27 -10.87 -5.67
N TYR A 62 -9.09 -10.81 -5.09
CA TYR A 62 -7.83 -11.12 -5.77
C TYR A 62 -7.23 -12.46 -5.34
N GLY A 63 -7.70 -13.05 -4.24
CA GLY A 63 -7.17 -14.28 -3.66
C GLY A 63 -6.00 -14.04 -2.70
N ALA A 64 -5.72 -15.07 -1.89
CA ALA A 64 -4.69 -15.02 -0.84
C ALA A 64 -3.30 -14.69 -1.38
N ALA A 65 -2.86 -15.38 -2.45
CA ALA A 65 -1.53 -15.18 -3.02
C ALA A 65 -1.30 -13.76 -3.52
N ALA A 66 -2.29 -13.16 -4.22
CA ALA A 66 -2.18 -11.79 -4.71
C ALA A 66 -2.20 -10.77 -3.56
N PHE A 67 -2.98 -11.04 -2.51
CA PHE A 67 -2.99 -10.20 -1.31
C PHE A 67 -1.65 -10.25 -0.57
N GLU A 68 -1.06 -11.43 -0.39
CA GLU A 68 0.25 -11.60 0.22
C GLU A 68 1.33 -10.87 -0.58
N ASP A 69 1.38 -11.07 -1.91
CA ASP A 69 2.28 -10.35 -2.81
C ASP A 69 2.16 -8.83 -2.68
N MET A 70 0.93 -8.31 -2.62
CA MET A 70 0.65 -6.88 -2.43
C MET A 70 1.26 -6.36 -1.13
N VAL A 71 1.03 -7.07 -0.01
CA VAL A 71 1.58 -6.68 1.30
C VAL A 71 3.11 -6.75 1.27
N THR A 72 3.69 -7.82 0.73
CA THR A 72 5.14 -7.99 0.63
C THR A 72 5.80 -6.86 -0.16
N VAL A 73 5.25 -6.47 -1.30
CA VAL A 73 5.80 -5.38 -2.12
C VAL A 73 5.73 -4.04 -1.40
N LEU A 74 4.61 -3.73 -0.74
CA LEU A 74 4.45 -2.49 0.01
C LEU A 74 5.41 -2.43 1.20
N CYS A 75 5.50 -3.51 2.00
CA CYS A 75 6.43 -3.59 3.12
C CYS A 75 7.88 -3.49 2.65
N HIS A 76 8.26 -4.17 1.57
CA HIS A 76 9.60 -4.09 1.02
C HIS A 76 9.98 -2.67 0.58
N GLU A 77 9.05 -1.95 -0.06
CA GLU A 77 9.30 -0.55 -0.43
C GLU A 77 9.44 0.36 0.79
N ILE A 78 8.60 0.15 1.81
CA ILE A 78 8.68 0.88 3.08
C ILE A 78 10.04 0.64 3.73
N ASP A 79 10.47 -0.62 3.86
CA ASP A 79 11.74 -1.00 4.48
C ASP A 79 12.95 -0.49 3.67
N ARG A 80 12.84 -0.43 2.34
CA ARG A 80 13.86 0.13 1.46
C ARG A 80 14.08 1.63 1.68
N GLN A 81 13.02 2.36 1.96
CA GLN A 81 13.03 3.82 2.14
C GLN A 81 13.22 4.25 3.60
N ALA A 82 12.74 3.45 4.55
CA ALA A 82 12.93 3.70 5.96
C ALA A 82 14.44 3.66 6.24
N PRO A 83 15.02 4.68 6.90
CA PRO A 83 16.40 4.57 7.34
C PRO A 83 16.44 3.35 8.24
N VAL A 84 17.23 2.33 7.86
CA VAL A 84 17.54 1.21 8.74
C VAL A 84 18.03 1.84 10.03
N ALA A 85 17.17 1.85 11.06
CA ALA A 85 17.64 2.06 12.40
C ALA A 85 18.54 0.87 12.66
N VAL A 86 19.84 1.03 12.38
CA VAL A 86 20.86 0.23 13.04
C VAL A 86 20.59 0.48 14.51
N GLN A 87 19.85 -0.43 15.14
CA GLN A 87 19.82 -0.59 16.57
C GLN A 87 21.25 -0.98 16.97
N ARG A 88 22.11 0.02 17.12
CA ARG A 88 23.39 -0.14 17.81
C ARG A 88 23.08 -0.18 19.29
N GLY A 89 23.25 -1.36 19.88
CA GLY A 89 23.73 -1.60 21.25
C GLY A 89 22.80 -1.19 22.37
#